data_AF-X0YSL9-F1
#
_entry.id   AF-X0YSL9-F1
#
_cell.length_a   1.000
_cell.length_b   1.000
_cell.length_c   1.000
_cell.angle_alpha   90.00
_cell.angle_beta   90.00
_cell.angle_gamma   90.00
#
_symmetry.space_group_name_H-M   'P 1'
#
loop_
_entity.id
_entity.type
_entity.pdbx_description
1 polymer ?
#
loop_
_entity_poly.entity_id
_entity_poly.type
_entity_poly.pdbx_seq_one_letter_code
_entity_poly.pdbx_strand_id
1 'polypeptide(L)'
;MQEEKMKALEIARLQIERQFGKGSLMRLGERAARMDIDVIPTGSLALDAALGIGGVPRGRVIEIFGPEGSGKTTLALHIAAEAQKKEGVVAFIDVEHALDPTYAGNLGVKIDDLLISQPDSGEQALEIAELLVRSNKYFN
;
A
#
# COMPACT_ATOMS: atom_id res chain seq x y z
N MET A 1 16.92 28.91 31.50
CA MET A 1 16.63 29.34 30.11
C MET A 1 16.60 28.19 29.09
N GLN A 2 17.69 27.45 28.83
CA GLN A 2 17.65 26.26 27.93
C GLN A 2 16.72 25.16 28.45
N GLU A 3 16.82 24.88 29.76
CA GLU A 3 16.03 23.84 30.43
C GLU A 3 14.53 24.17 30.51
N GLU A 4 14.19 25.45 30.69
CA GLU A 4 12.80 25.93 30.68
C GLU A 4 12.19 25.83 29.27
N LYS A 5 12.96 26.15 28.22
CA LYS A 5 12.53 25.96 26.82
C LYS A 5 12.25 24.49 26.52
N MET A 6 13.10 23.58 27.01
CA MET A 6 12.90 22.14 26.84
C MET A 6 11.66 21.63 27.57
N LYS A 7 11.40 22.12 28.79
CA LYS A 7 10.16 21.78 29.53
C LYS A 7 8.90 22.28 28.81
N ALA A 8 8.91 23.52 28.33
CA ALA A 8 7.79 24.07 27.57
C ALA A 8 7.51 23.28 26.28
N LEU A 9 8.57 22.87 25.57
CA LEU A 9 8.47 22.04 24.37
C LEU A 9 7.87 20.65 24.67
N GLU A 10 8.25 20.02 25.78
CA GLU A 10 7.71 18.70 26.16
C GLU A 10 6.23 18.78 26.57
N ILE A 11 5.82 19.85 27.26
CA ILE A 11 4.40 20.09 27.59
C ILE A 11 3.57 20.25 26.31
N ALA A 12 4.05 21.05 25.35
CA ALA A 12 3.38 21.24 24.07
C ALA A 12 3.28 19.90 23.29
N ARG A 13 4.35 19.10 23.28
CA ARG A 13 4.35 17.76 22.67
C ARG A 13 3.28 16.86 23.28
N LEU A 14 3.19 16.79 24.60
CA LEU A 14 2.19 15.98 25.30
C LEU A 14 0.74 16.46 25.04
N GLN A 15 0.53 17.77 24.93
CA GLN A 15 -0.79 18.32 24.58
C GLN A 15 -1.20 17.90 23.16
N ILE A 16 -0.28 17.98 22.19
CA ILE A 16 -0.50 17.57 20.81
C ILE A 16 -0.77 16.06 20.72
N GLU A 17 -0.04 15.22 21.46
CA GLU A 17 -0.31 13.77 21.49
C GLU A 17 -1.65 13.41 22.12
N ARG A 18 -2.08 14.14 23.17
CA ARG A 18 -3.40 13.93 23.78
C ARG A 18 -4.54 14.31 22.85
N GLN A 19 -4.40 15.39 22.10
CA GLN A 19 -5.45 15.90 21.23
C GLN A 19 -5.55 15.16 19.89
N PHE A 20 -4.42 14.72 19.33
CA PHE A 20 -4.35 14.18 17.96
C PHE A 20 -3.87 12.73 17.90
N GLY A 21 -3.59 12.10 19.04
CA GLY A 21 -3.14 10.71 19.14
C GLY A 21 -1.61 10.56 19.28
N LYS A 22 -1.18 9.40 19.77
CA LYS A 22 0.25 9.08 19.93
C LYS A 22 1.00 9.22 18.61
N GLY A 23 2.17 9.86 18.64
CA GLY A 23 2.99 10.06 17.44
C GLY A 23 2.53 11.17 16.50
N SER A 24 1.57 11.99 16.90
CA SER A 24 1.17 13.21 16.18
C SER A 24 2.29 14.27 16.13
N LEU A 25 3.22 14.24 17.09
CA LEU A 25 4.45 15.04 17.06
C LEU A 25 5.65 14.20 17.50
N MET A 26 6.58 13.96 16.58
CA MET A 26 7.80 13.17 16.81
C MET A 26 9.01 13.87 16.22
N ARG A 27 10.20 13.56 16.75
CA ARG A 27 11.43 13.97 16.08
C ARG A 27 11.59 13.17 14.80
N LEU A 28 12.06 13.80 13.73
CA LEU A 28 12.22 13.14 12.44
C LEU A 28 13.12 11.89 12.53
N GLY A 29 14.18 11.94 13.36
CA GLY A 29 15.06 10.80 13.61
C GLY A 29 14.42 9.64 14.39
N GLU A 30 13.41 9.90 15.23
CA GLU A 30 12.65 8.86 15.93
C GLU A 30 11.71 8.11 14.98
N ARG A 31 11.28 8.77 13.89
CA ARG A 31 10.48 8.15 12.83
C ARG A 31 11.31 7.20 11.97
N ALA A 32 12.53 7.60 11.60
CA ALA A 32 13.45 6.77 10.82
C ALA A 32 13.85 5.47 11.55
N ALA A 33 13.98 5.52 12.88
CA ALA A 33 14.33 4.35 13.70
C ALA A 33 13.17 3.35 13.95
N ARG A 34 11.92 3.70 13.56
CA ARG A 34 10.72 2.89 13.82
C ARG A 34 10.03 2.36 12.57
N MET A 35 10.54 2.67 11.38
CA MET A 35 9.91 2.24 10.15
C MET A 35 10.48 0.88 9.72
N ASP A 36 10.02 -0.18 10.40
CA ASP A 36 9.93 -1.48 9.73
C ASP A 36 8.90 -1.29 8.61
N ILE A 37 9.39 -1.07 7.39
CA ILE A 37 8.54 -0.91 6.23
C ILE A 37 8.04 -2.32 5.88
N ASP A 38 6.77 -2.60 6.13
CA ASP A 38 6.16 -3.83 5.62
C ASP A 38 6.09 -3.76 4.09
N VAL A 39 6.49 -4.85 3.45
CA VAL A 39 6.67 -4.94 1.99
C VAL A 39 5.99 -6.18 1.42
N ILE A 40 5.44 -6.01 0.23
CA ILE A 40 4.91 -7.10 -0.61
C ILE A 40 5.94 -7.33 -1.73
N PRO A 41 6.51 -8.55 -1.85
CA PRO A 41 7.41 -8.88 -2.96
C PRO A 41 6.73 -8.64 -4.31
N THR A 42 7.51 -8.27 -5.32
CA THR A 42 6.97 -8.02 -6.67
C THR A 42 6.74 -9.29 -7.48
N GLY A 43 7.23 -10.43 -7.00
CA GLY A 43 7.32 -11.68 -7.77
C GLY A 43 8.55 -11.73 -8.69
N SER A 44 9.36 -10.66 -8.72
CA SER A 44 10.62 -10.60 -9.45
C SER A 44 11.78 -10.29 -8.50
N LEU A 45 12.65 -11.29 -8.29
CA LEU A 45 13.83 -11.15 -7.43
C LEU A 45 14.72 -9.96 -7.84
N ALA A 46 14.88 -9.75 -9.15
CA ALA A 46 15.70 -8.65 -9.67
C ALA A 46 15.08 -7.29 -9.36
N LEU A 47 13.76 -7.15 -9.46
CA LEU A 47 13.07 -5.91 -9.15
C LEU A 47 13.04 -5.63 -7.64
N ASP A 48 12.80 -6.65 -6.82
CA ASP A 48 12.83 -6.54 -5.35
C ASP A 48 14.20 -6.07 -4.85
N ALA A 49 15.28 -6.60 -5.45
CA ALA A 49 16.64 -6.15 -5.19
C ALA A 49 16.87 -4.70 -5.64
N ALA A 50 16.40 -4.34 -6.85
CA ALA A 50 16.54 -2.99 -7.39
C ALA A 50 15.79 -1.92 -6.57
N LEU A 51 14.65 -2.28 -5.97
CA LEU A 51 13.89 -1.39 -5.08
C LEU A 51 14.58 -1.17 -3.73
N GLY A 52 15.56 -2.00 -3.35
CA GLY A 52 16.38 -1.84 -2.14
C GLY A 52 15.68 -2.16 -0.82
N ILE A 53 14.35 -2.33 -0.85
CA ILE A 53 13.52 -2.69 0.31
C ILE A 53 12.87 -4.07 0.18
N GLY A 54 13.15 -4.81 -0.92
CA GLY A 54 12.66 -6.18 -1.11
C GLY A 54 11.23 -6.30 -1.63
N GLY A 55 10.64 -5.23 -2.17
CA GLY A 55 9.28 -5.24 -2.74
C GLY A 55 8.62 -3.86 -2.77
N VAL A 56 7.31 -3.84 -2.94
CA VAL A 56 6.50 -2.62 -2.84
C VAL A 56 6.06 -2.35 -1.39
N PRO A 57 6.16 -1.11 -0.89
CA PRO A 57 5.84 -0.79 0.50
C PRO A 57 4.33 -0.70 0.74
N ARG A 58 3.85 -1.29 1.84
CA ARG A 58 2.45 -1.15 2.26
C ARG A 58 2.12 0.29 2.69
N GLY A 59 0.85 0.67 2.51
CA GLY A 59 0.34 1.99 2.92
C GLY A 59 0.89 3.15 2.08
N ARG A 60 1.36 2.86 0.85
CA ARG A 60 1.88 3.83 -0.10
C ARG A 60 1.23 3.64 -1.47
N VAL A 61 1.17 4.71 -2.25
CA VAL A 61 0.78 4.66 -3.65
C VAL A 61 2.00 4.29 -4.48
N ILE A 62 1.83 3.38 -5.43
CA ILE A 62 2.85 2.93 -6.37
C ILE A 62 2.30 3.08 -7.78
N GLU A 63 3.11 3.62 -8.68
CA GLU A 63 2.78 3.79 -10.09
C GLU A 63 3.67 2.87 -10.94
N ILE A 64 3.04 2.06 -11.80
CA ILE A 64 3.71 1.22 -12.79
C ILE A 64 3.29 1.73 -14.17
N PHE A 65 4.20 2.40 -14.88
CA PHE A 65 3.94 2.98 -16.20
C PHE A 65 4.86 2.41 -17.27
N GLY A 66 4.45 2.51 -18.53
CA GLY A 66 5.19 1.98 -19.67
C GLY A 66 4.33 1.73 -20.90
N PRO A 67 4.94 1.40 -22.05
CA PRO A 67 4.23 1.14 -23.31
C PRO A 67 3.15 0.06 -23.20
N GLU A 68 2.20 0.06 -24.13
CA GLU A 68 1.26 -1.06 -24.28
C GLU A 68 2.02 -2.37 -24.51
N GLY A 69 1.57 -3.46 -23.87
CA GLY A 69 2.26 -4.76 -23.94
C GLY A 69 3.57 -4.86 -23.15
N SER A 70 3.99 -3.83 -22.39
CA SER A 70 5.24 -3.88 -21.61
C SER A 70 5.18 -4.74 -20.34
N GLY A 71 4.05 -5.39 -20.05
CA GLY A 71 3.87 -6.25 -18.88
C GLY A 71 3.40 -5.56 -17.59
N LYS A 72 2.84 -4.34 -17.67
CA LYS A 72 2.31 -3.60 -16.50
C LYS A 72 1.30 -4.42 -15.70
N THR A 73 0.27 -4.93 -16.38
CA THR A 73 -0.79 -5.76 -15.77
C THR A 73 -0.22 -7.07 -15.25
N THR A 74 0.70 -7.70 -15.99
CA THR A 74 1.40 -8.91 -15.53
C THR A 74 2.14 -8.68 -14.22
N LEU A 75 2.88 -7.57 -14.10
CA LEU A 75 3.58 -7.22 -12.86
C LEU A 75 2.61 -6.93 -11.70
N ALA A 76 1.51 -6.21 -11.98
CA ALA A 76 0.47 -5.96 -10.99
C ALA A 76 -0.16 -7.27 -10.48
N LEU A 77 -0.41 -8.24 -11.35
CA LEU A 77 -0.94 -9.55 -11.00
C LEU A 77 0.07 -10.41 -10.21
N HIS A 78 1.37 -10.30 -10.49
CA HIS A 78 2.39 -10.95 -9.65
C HIS A 78 2.44 -10.35 -8.23
N ILE A 79 2.38 -9.03 -8.11
CA ILE A 79 2.29 -8.36 -6.80
C ILE A 79 1.01 -8.80 -6.05
N ALA A 80 -0.12 -8.92 -6.76
CA ALA A 80 -1.38 -9.42 -6.20
C ALA A 80 -1.24 -10.87 -5.68
N ALA A 81 -0.63 -11.76 -6.45
CA ALA A 81 -0.37 -13.13 -6.04
C ALA A 81 0.52 -13.19 -4.79
N GLU A 82 1.59 -12.39 -4.73
CA GLU A 82 2.46 -12.29 -3.55
C GLU A 82 1.72 -11.73 -2.32
N ALA A 83 0.81 -10.77 -2.52
CA ALA A 83 -0.05 -10.26 -1.45
C ALA A 83 -0.97 -11.36 -0.90
N GLN A 84 -1.62 -12.14 -1.76
CA GLN A 84 -2.49 -13.25 -1.36
C GLN A 84 -1.74 -14.42 -0.70
N LYS A 85 -0.48 -14.66 -1.07
CA LYS A 85 0.40 -15.64 -0.37
C LYS A 85 0.69 -15.23 1.07
N LYS A 86 0.72 -13.93 1.34
CA LYS A 86 0.85 -13.35 2.69
C LYS A 86 -0.51 -13.13 3.37
N GLU A 87 -1.53 -13.90 2.99
CA GLU A 87 -2.89 -13.84 3.54
C GLU A 87 -3.57 -12.46 3.39
N GLY A 88 -3.07 -11.63 2.47
CA GLY A 88 -3.68 -10.33 2.15
C GLY A 88 -4.87 -10.45 1.22
N VAL A 89 -5.85 -9.56 1.40
CA VAL A 89 -6.97 -9.37 0.47
C VAL A 89 -6.53 -8.45 -0.67
N VAL A 90 -6.88 -8.81 -1.91
CA VAL A 90 -6.60 -7.99 -3.09
C VAL A 90 -7.91 -7.60 -3.77
N ALA A 91 -8.01 -6.33 -4.13
CA ALA A 91 -9.04 -5.81 -5.02
C ALA A 91 -8.40 -5.30 -6.31
N PHE A 92 -8.99 -5.66 -7.44
CA PHE A 92 -8.58 -5.23 -8.77
C PHE A 92 -9.67 -4.34 -9.38
N ILE A 93 -9.32 -3.10 -9.70
CA ILE A 93 -10.23 -2.13 -10.33
C ILE A 93 -9.93 -2.12 -11.83
N ASP A 94 -10.73 -2.86 -12.61
CA ASP A 94 -10.55 -3.07 -14.04
C ASP A 94 -11.38 -2.07 -14.85
N VAL A 95 -10.80 -0.90 -15.10
CA VAL A 95 -11.41 0.15 -15.96
C VAL A 95 -11.34 -0.24 -17.44
N GLU A 96 -10.39 -1.10 -17.83
CA GLU A 96 -10.19 -1.51 -19.22
C GLU A 96 -11.08 -2.69 -19.64
N HIS A 97 -11.80 -3.30 -18.68
CA HIS A 97 -12.60 -4.52 -18.86
C HIS A 97 -11.82 -5.63 -19.59
N ALA A 98 -10.51 -5.72 -19.33
CA ALA A 98 -9.57 -6.54 -20.10
C ALA A 98 -8.92 -7.64 -19.26
N LEU A 99 -9.26 -7.78 -17.98
CA LEU A 99 -8.66 -8.79 -17.12
C LEU A 99 -9.14 -10.21 -17.51
N ASP A 100 -8.18 -11.09 -17.85
CA ASP A 100 -8.42 -12.51 -18.08
C ASP A 100 -8.20 -13.32 -16.78
N PRO A 101 -9.25 -13.92 -16.18
CA PRO A 101 -9.12 -14.72 -14.97
C PRO A 101 -8.23 -15.96 -15.14
N THR A 102 -8.20 -16.56 -16.33
CA THR A 102 -7.37 -17.73 -16.62
C THR A 102 -5.90 -17.34 -16.60
N TYR A 103 -5.57 -16.22 -17.25
CA TYR A 103 -4.20 -15.69 -17.23
C TYR A 103 -3.77 -15.31 -15.82
N ALA A 104 -4.61 -14.58 -15.07
CA ALA A 104 -4.32 -14.22 -13.68
C ALA A 104 -4.09 -15.46 -12.79
N GLY A 105 -4.92 -16.50 -12.94
CA GLY A 105 -4.78 -17.76 -12.21
C GLY A 105 -3.46 -18.46 -12.50
N ASN A 106 -3.02 -18.48 -13.77
CA ASN A 106 -1.73 -19.02 -14.17
C ASN A 106 -0.54 -18.25 -13.59
N LEU A 107 -0.69 -16.96 -13.28
CA LEU A 107 0.32 -16.16 -12.58
C LEU A 107 0.33 -16.38 -11.05
N GLY A 108 -0.57 -17.21 -10.53
CA GLY A 108 -0.66 -17.57 -9.11
C GLY A 108 -1.64 -16.74 -8.30
N VAL A 109 -2.49 -15.94 -8.95
CA VAL A 109 -3.60 -15.25 -8.29
C VAL A 109 -4.67 -16.26 -7.91
N LYS A 110 -5.11 -16.25 -6.65
CA LYS A 110 -6.27 -17.01 -6.17
C LYS A 110 -7.54 -16.31 -6.65
N ILE A 111 -8.12 -16.81 -7.73
CA ILE A 111 -9.25 -16.18 -8.41
C ILE A 111 -10.49 -16.10 -7.52
N ASP A 112 -10.78 -17.16 -6.75
CA ASP A 112 -11.95 -17.20 -5.86
C ASP A 112 -11.88 -16.16 -4.73
N ASP A 113 -10.67 -15.70 -4.38
CA ASP A 113 -10.43 -14.72 -3.32
C ASP A 113 -10.17 -13.30 -3.86
N LEU A 114 -10.13 -13.10 -5.19
CA LEU A 114 -9.84 -11.81 -5.80
C LEU A 114 -11.13 -10.98 -5.90
N LEU A 115 -11.15 -9.82 -5.24
CA LEU A 115 -12.23 -8.85 -5.42
C LEU A 115 -12.03 -8.11 -6.75
N ILE A 116 -13.08 -8.02 -7.57
CA ILE A 116 -13.03 -7.28 -8.84
C ILE A 116 -14.11 -6.20 -8.87
N SER A 117 -13.75 -5.04 -9.40
CA SER A 117 -14.69 -3.97 -9.74
C SER A 117 -14.46 -3.53 -11.18
N GLN A 118 -15.54 -3.34 -11.91
CA GLN A 118 -15.54 -2.87 -13.29
C GLN A 118 -16.36 -1.57 -13.37
N PRO A 119 -15.74 -0.42 -13.05
CA PRO A 119 -16.43 0.85 -12.96
C PRO A 119 -16.70 1.47 -14.34
N ASP A 120 -17.76 2.26 -14.44
CA ASP A 120 -18.19 2.99 -15.63
C ASP A 120 -17.34 4.26 -15.89
N SER A 121 -16.65 4.78 -14.86
CA SER A 121 -15.80 5.99 -14.97
C SER A 121 -14.59 5.98 -14.03
N GLY A 122 -13.63 6.87 -14.30
CA GLY A 122 -12.45 7.06 -13.45
C GLY A 122 -12.80 7.60 -12.05
N GLU A 123 -13.80 8.49 -11.95
CA GLU A 123 -14.29 8.99 -10.68
C GLU A 123 -14.86 7.86 -9.82
N GLN A 124 -15.69 7.00 -10.42
CA GLN A 124 -16.24 5.84 -9.72
C GLN A 124 -15.12 4.87 -9.30
N ALA A 125 -14.11 4.65 -10.14
CA ALA A 125 -12.95 3.84 -9.80
C ALA A 125 -12.22 4.37 -8.54
N LEU A 126 -12.04 5.70 -8.45
CA LEU A 126 -11.39 6.35 -7.32
C LEU A 126 -12.24 6.30 -6.03
N GLU A 127 -13.56 6.50 -6.14
CA GLU A 127 -14.48 6.37 -5.00
C GLU A 127 -14.45 4.96 -4.42
N ILE A 128 -14.47 3.92 -5.28
CA ILE A 128 -14.37 2.53 -4.86
C ILE A 128 -13.02 2.27 -4.17
N ALA A 129 -11.91 2.76 -4.75
CA ALA A 129 -10.59 2.63 -4.15
C ALA A 129 -10.51 3.32 -2.77
N GLU A 130 -11.11 4.50 -2.62
CA GLU A 130 -11.16 5.22 -1.33
C GLU A 130 -11.93 4.41 -0.28
N LEU A 131 -13.12 3.91 -0.61
CA LEU A 131 -13.93 3.11 0.30
C LEU A 131 -13.21 1.84 0.76
N LEU A 132 -12.53 1.15 -0.16
CA LEU A 132 -11.72 -0.03 0.14
C LEU A 132 -10.58 0.31 1.11
N VAL A 133 -9.81 1.36 0.84
CA VAL A 133 -8.72 1.79 1.73
C VAL A 133 -9.23 2.19 3.12
N ARG A 134 -10.38 2.88 3.21
CA ARG A 134 -10.99 3.25 4.50
C ARG A 134 -11.54 2.05 5.26
N SER A 135 -12.01 1.02 4.56
CA SER A 135 -12.53 -0.22 5.16
C SER A 135 -11.46 -1.08 5.82
N ASN A 136 -10.17 -0.83 5.56
CA ASN A 136 -9.03 -1.54 6.16
C ASN A 136 -9.08 -1.60 7.70
N LYS A 137 -9.81 -0.69 8.36
CA LYS A 137 -10.06 -0.73 9.80
C LYS A 137 -10.81 -2.01 10.26
N TYR A 138 -11.46 -2.73 9.35
CA TYR A 138 -12.23 -3.94 9.64
C TYR A 138 -11.51 -5.25 9.27
N PHE A 139 -10.35 -5.16 8.61
CA PHE A 139 -9.59 -6.31 8.11
C PHE A 139 -8.28 -6.57 8.88
N ASN A 140 -8.00 -5.80 9.94
CA ASN A 140 -6.87 -5.97 10.85
C ASN A 140 -7.34 -6.18 12.29
#